data_AF-A0A1R3IW10-F1
#
_entry.id   AF-A0A1R3IW10-F1
#
_cell.length_a   1.000
_cell.length_b   1.000
_cell.length_c   1.000
_cell.angle_alpha   90.00
_cell.angle_beta   90.00
_cell.angle_gamma   90.00
#
_symmetry.space_group_name_H-M   'P 1'
#
loop_
_entity.id
_entity.type
_entity.pdbx_description
1 polymer ?
#
loop_
_entity_poly.entity_id
_entity_poly.type
_entity_poly.pdbx_seq_one_letter_code
_entity_poly.pdbx_strand_id
1 'polypeptide(L)'
;MIMSNGYILVLVLKREEKQRGDDGDFSFHQPKFSFSERDYRRLPKLPRFAYLISGTKRDGPSIRRLLQAVYHPRNYYVLHLDLEASDSEQLELAKYVKLEGVIREFGNVMVIGKVDLVTYKGPL
;
A
#
# COMPACT_ATOMS: atom_id res chain seq x y z
N MET A 1 -32.05 14.20 30.52
CA MET A 1 -31.42 14.61 29.25
C MET A 1 -30.07 15.22 29.60
N ILE A 2 -29.00 14.43 29.56
CA ILE A 2 -27.65 14.86 29.97
C ILE A 2 -26.82 14.90 28.70
N MET A 3 -26.53 16.08 28.18
CA MET A 3 -25.66 16.23 27.01
C MET A 3 -24.21 16.27 27.49
N SER A 4 -23.44 15.27 27.09
CA SER A 4 -22.00 15.19 27.32
C SER A 4 -21.28 16.08 26.31
N ASN A 5 -20.60 17.13 26.78
CA ASN A 5 -19.73 17.95 25.96
C ASN A 5 -18.31 17.34 25.97
N GLY A 6 -17.93 16.71 24.86
CA GLY A 6 -16.56 16.25 24.64
C GLY A 6 -15.69 17.37 24.08
N TYR A 7 -14.57 17.66 24.74
CA TYR A 7 -13.55 18.59 24.23
C TYR A 7 -12.55 17.81 23.36
N ILE A 8 -12.44 18.18 22.08
CA ILE A 8 -11.39 17.68 21.17
C ILE A 8 -10.18 18.61 21.28
N LEU A 9 -9.07 18.10 21.78
CA LEU A 9 -7.79 18.81 21.81
C LEU A 9 -7.08 18.62 20.46
N VAL A 10 -6.99 19.67 19.65
CA VAL A 10 -6.20 19.68 18.39
C VAL A 10 -4.83 20.29 18.70
N LEU A 11 -3.78 19.48 18.68
CA LEU A 11 -2.39 19.96 18.80
C LEU A 11 -1.87 20.33 17.40
N VAL A 12 -1.69 21.63 17.15
CA VAL A 12 -1.01 22.14 15.95
C VAL A 12 0.46 22.36 16.30
N LEU A 13 1.34 21.48 15.80
CA LEU A 13 2.79 21.67 15.89
C LEU A 13 3.25 22.64 14.81
N LYS A 14 3.63 23.85 15.21
CA LYS A 14 4.25 24.85 14.34
C LYS A 14 5.75 24.56 14.27
N ARG A 15 6.24 24.16 13.09
CA ARG A 15 7.68 23.95 12.82
C ARG A 15 8.30 25.32 12.52
N GLU A 16 9.21 25.79 13.38
CA GLU A 16 10.05 26.95 13.08
C GLU A 16 11.21 26.52 12.18
N GLU A 17 11.26 27.03 10.95
CA GLU A 17 12.44 26.93 10.09
C GLU A 17 13.39 28.09 10.38
N LYS A 18 14.54 27.76 10.97
CA LYS A 18 15.69 28.66 11.10
C LYS A 18 16.41 28.71 9.75
N GLN A 19 16.34 29.85 9.07
CA GLN A 19 17.13 30.09 7.86
C GLN A 19 18.62 30.02 8.19
N ARG A 20 19.32 29.03 7.61
CA ARG A 20 20.78 29.04 7.48
C ARG A 20 21.11 29.69 6.15
N GLY A 21 22.08 30.59 6.18
CA GLY A 21 22.60 31.31 5.03
C GLY A 21 23.05 30.38 3.91
N ASP A 22 22.76 30.84 2.70
CA ASP A 22 23.11 30.28 1.41
C ASP A 22 24.57 30.62 1.09
N ASP A 23 25.40 29.62 0.82
CA ASP A 23 26.70 29.74 0.14
C ASP A 23 27.02 28.37 -0.50
N GLY A 24 26.23 27.96 -1.48
CA GLY A 24 26.49 26.74 -2.25
C GLY A 24 25.86 26.81 -3.63
N ASP A 25 26.64 27.23 -4.63
CA ASP A 25 26.27 27.22 -6.05
C ASP A 25 26.07 25.78 -6.56
N PHE A 26 24.91 25.21 -6.23
CA PHE A 26 24.39 24.01 -6.86
C PHE A 26 23.45 24.44 -7.98
N SER A 27 24.02 24.68 -9.16
CA SER A 27 23.24 24.82 -10.38
C SER A 27 22.57 23.49 -10.73
N PHE A 28 21.39 23.26 -10.16
CA PHE A 28 20.49 22.24 -10.64
C PHE A 28 20.11 22.62 -12.07
N HIS A 29 20.65 21.90 -13.05
CA HIS A 29 20.06 21.86 -14.39
C HIS A 29 18.63 21.34 -14.23
N GLN A 30 17.68 22.26 -14.12
CA GLN A 30 16.27 21.92 -14.26
C GLN A 30 16.14 21.23 -15.61
N PRO A 31 15.69 19.96 -15.66
CA PRO A 31 15.34 19.35 -16.92
C PRO A 31 14.31 20.26 -17.58
N LYS A 32 14.59 20.74 -18.80
CA LYS A 32 13.65 21.54 -19.58
C LYS A 32 12.51 20.66 -20.13
N PHE A 33 11.82 19.93 -19.26
CA PHE A 33 10.58 19.25 -19.60
C PHE A 33 9.42 20.20 -19.29
N SER A 34 9.28 21.25 -20.09
CA SER A 34 8.06 22.07 -20.08
C SER A 34 6.96 21.33 -20.83
N PHE A 35 6.29 20.39 -20.16
CA PHE A 35 5.04 19.85 -20.68
C PHE A 35 3.98 20.93 -20.58
N SER A 36 3.34 21.29 -21.71
CA SER A 36 2.19 22.17 -21.65
C SER A 36 1.01 21.42 -21.02
N GLU A 37 0.06 22.13 -20.42
CA GLU A 37 -1.18 21.53 -19.89
C GLU A 37 -1.92 20.69 -20.96
N ARG A 38 -1.76 21.05 -22.25
CA ARG A 38 -2.29 20.31 -23.39
C ARG A 38 -1.57 18.97 -23.63
N ASP A 39 -0.31 18.88 -23.28
CA ASP A 39 0.47 17.65 -23.42
C ASP A 39 0.09 16.64 -22.33
N TYR A 40 -0.13 17.10 -21.09
CA TYR A 40 -0.67 16.24 -20.00
C TYR A 40 -2.04 15.64 -20.35
N ARG A 41 -2.89 16.39 -21.06
CA ARG A 41 -4.20 15.90 -21.55
C ARG A 41 -4.08 14.84 -22.65
N ARG A 42 -2.93 14.76 -23.33
CA ARG A 42 -2.65 13.78 -24.40
C ARG A 42 -1.81 12.59 -23.92
N LEU A 43 -1.33 12.61 -22.68
CA LEU A 43 -0.61 11.49 -22.12
C LEU A 43 -1.54 10.26 -22.00
N PRO A 44 -1.04 9.06 -22.33
CA PRO A 44 -1.81 7.85 -22.13
C PRO A 44 -2.15 7.69 -20.64
N LYS A 45 -3.32 7.09 -20.36
CA LYS A 45 -3.69 6.75 -18.98
C LYS A 45 -2.59 5.85 -18.40
N LEU A 46 -2.11 6.22 -17.21
CA LEU A 46 -1.09 5.43 -16.51
C LEU A 46 -1.58 3.97 -16.34
N PRO A 47 -0.71 2.98 -16.57
CA PRO A 47 -1.06 1.57 -16.45
C PRO A 47 -1.48 1.21 -15.03
N ARG A 48 -2.21 0.10 -14.89
CA ARG A 48 -2.62 -0.47 -13.61
C ARG A 48 -2.20 -1.93 -13.60
N PHE A 49 -1.60 -2.37 -12.52
CA PHE A 49 -1.15 -3.75 -12.37
C PHE A 49 -2.00 -4.49 -11.33
N ALA A 50 -2.07 -5.80 -11.49
CA ALA A 50 -2.62 -6.71 -10.50
C ALA A 50 -1.53 -7.70 -10.09
N TYR A 51 -1.34 -7.87 -8.79
CA TYR A 51 -0.33 -8.75 -8.22
C TYR A 51 -0.99 -9.90 -7.47
N LEU A 52 -0.53 -11.12 -7.72
CA LEU A 52 -0.75 -12.27 -6.85
C LEU A 52 0.51 -12.49 -6.03
N ILE A 53 0.40 -12.34 -4.72
CA ILE A 53 1.48 -12.61 -3.77
C ILE A 53 1.11 -13.87 -3.02
N SER A 54 1.85 -14.95 -3.28
CA SER A 54 1.66 -16.24 -2.62
C SER A 54 2.82 -16.53 -1.68
N GLY A 55 2.53 -17.21 -0.58
CA GLY A 55 3.54 -17.77 0.31
C GLY A 55 3.05 -19.02 1.00
N THR A 56 3.96 -19.70 1.67
CA THR A 56 3.68 -20.93 2.42
C THR A 56 3.72 -20.64 3.91
N LYS A 57 3.83 -21.69 4.73
CA LYS A 57 3.92 -21.58 6.18
C LYS A 57 5.05 -20.62 6.61
N ARG A 58 4.76 -19.70 7.55
CA ARG A 58 5.70 -18.67 8.05
C ARG A 58 6.03 -17.52 7.09
N ASP A 59 5.46 -17.47 5.90
CA ASP A 59 5.68 -16.35 4.98
C ASP A 59 4.79 -15.12 5.26
N GLY A 60 3.84 -15.21 6.20
CA GLY A 60 2.94 -14.09 6.54
C GLY A 60 3.68 -12.75 6.78
N PRO A 61 4.73 -12.68 7.61
CA PRO A 61 5.54 -11.47 7.78
C PRO A 61 6.26 -11.02 6.50
N SER A 62 6.76 -11.96 5.69
CA SER A 62 7.43 -11.67 4.41
C SER A 62 6.47 -11.07 3.39
N ILE A 63 5.25 -11.63 3.28
CA ILE A 63 4.17 -11.10 2.43
C ILE A 63 3.78 -9.69 2.88
N ARG A 64 3.64 -9.46 4.19
CA ARG A 64 3.35 -8.12 4.73
C ARG A 64 4.42 -7.10 4.33
N ARG A 65 5.69 -7.45 4.54
CA ARG A 65 6.82 -6.60 4.16
C ARG A 65 6.85 -6.33 2.65
N LEU A 66 6.62 -7.37 1.84
CA LEU A 66 6.59 -7.23 0.38
C LEU A 66 5.46 -6.30 -0.05
N LEU A 67 4.24 -6.51 0.46
CA LEU A 67 3.09 -5.67 0.18
C LEU A 67 3.40 -4.21 0.48
N GLN A 68 3.97 -3.91 1.65
CA GLN A 68 4.37 -2.54 2.01
C GLN A 68 5.40 -1.94 1.02
N ALA A 69 6.34 -2.75 0.54
CA ALA A 69 7.37 -2.29 -0.40
C ALA A 69 6.82 -2.00 -1.81
N VAL A 70 5.83 -2.78 -2.27
CA VAL A 70 5.29 -2.66 -3.63
C VAL A 70 3.94 -1.95 -3.70
N TYR A 71 3.40 -1.49 -2.56
CA TYR A 71 2.05 -0.93 -2.50
C TYR A 71 1.92 0.35 -3.31
N HIS A 72 0.88 0.40 -4.15
CA HIS A 72 0.49 1.58 -4.89
C HIS A 72 -1.04 1.66 -4.98
N PRO A 73 -1.67 2.80 -4.65
CA PRO A 73 -3.13 2.94 -4.61
C PRO A 73 -3.89 2.58 -5.90
N ARG A 74 -3.23 2.70 -7.06
CA ARG A 74 -3.84 2.38 -8.37
C ARG A 74 -3.81 0.90 -8.75
N ASN A 75 -2.99 0.10 -8.07
CA ASN A 75 -2.78 -1.32 -8.34
C ASN A 75 -3.66 -2.18 -7.45
N TYR A 76 -3.84 -3.45 -7.84
CA TYR A 76 -4.60 -4.44 -7.09
C TYR A 76 -3.70 -5.55 -6.57
N TYR A 77 -4.01 -6.06 -5.38
CA TYR A 77 -3.22 -7.09 -4.71
C TYR A 77 -4.11 -8.21 -4.23
N VAL A 78 -3.72 -9.43 -4.53
CA VAL A 78 -4.32 -10.66 -4.03
C VAL A 78 -3.25 -11.38 -3.23
N LEU A 79 -3.53 -11.63 -1.95
CA LEU A 79 -2.65 -12.35 -1.04
C LEU A 79 -3.17 -13.76 -0.86
N HIS A 80 -2.31 -14.75 -1.03
CA HIS A 80 -2.62 -16.15 -0.87
C HIS A 80 -1.61 -16.80 0.07
N LEU A 81 -2.10 -17.56 1.05
CA LEU A 81 -1.30 -18.42 1.90
C LEU A 81 -1.78 -19.86 1.68
N ASP A 82 -0.85 -20.74 1.36
CA ASP A 82 -1.15 -22.16 1.11
C ASP A 82 -1.70 -22.87 2.36
N LEU A 83 -2.28 -24.06 2.17
CA LEU A 83 -2.79 -25.00 3.16
C LEU A 83 -1.85 -25.27 4.35
N GLU A 84 -0.54 -25.18 4.12
CA GLU A 84 0.47 -25.42 5.15
C GLU A 84 0.58 -24.27 6.16
N ALA A 85 0.07 -23.09 5.83
CA ALA A 85 -0.02 -21.96 6.75
C ALA A 85 -1.14 -22.18 7.77
N SER A 86 -0.92 -21.79 9.02
CA SER A 86 -1.95 -21.96 10.06
C SER A 86 -3.08 -20.95 9.90
N ASP A 87 -4.28 -21.31 10.35
CA ASP A 87 -5.45 -20.40 10.40
C ASP A 87 -5.13 -19.08 11.12
N SER A 88 -4.22 -19.12 12.10
CA SER A 88 -3.73 -17.94 12.81
C SER A 88 -2.95 -16.98 11.91
N GLU A 89 -2.10 -17.48 11.02
CA GLU A 89 -1.32 -16.65 10.10
C GLU A 89 -2.21 -16.00 9.05
N GLN A 90 -3.17 -16.75 8.52
CA GLN A 90 -4.18 -16.22 7.60
C GLN A 90 -5.03 -15.14 8.28
N LEU A 91 -5.48 -15.38 9.50
CA LEU A 91 -6.27 -14.42 10.29
C LEU A 91 -5.46 -13.15 10.59
N GLU A 92 -4.19 -13.28 10.96
CA GLU A 92 -3.31 -12.13 11.18
C GLU A 92 -3.12 -11.29 9.92
N LEU A 93 -2.93 -11.94 8.77
CA LEU A 93 -2.78 -11.24 7.50
C LEU A 93 -4.08 -10.51 7.11
N ALA A 94 -5.23 -11.16 7.28
CA ALA A 94 -6.53 -10.55 7.05
C ALA A 94 -6.82 -9.38 8.00
N LYS A 95 -6.44 -9.52 9.28
CA LYS A 95 -6.53 -8.43 10.28
C LYS A 95 -5.66 -7.25 9.86
N TYR A 96 -4.42 -7.49 9.45
CA TYR A 96 -3.51 -6.45 8.98
C TYR A 96 -4.12 -5.65 7.81
N VAL A 97 -4.58 -6.33 6.77
CA VAL A 97 -5.22 -5.69 5.60
C VAL A 97 -6.43 -4.85 5.98
N LYS A 98 -7.23 -5.29 6.96
CA LYS A 98 -8.41 -4.57 7.43
C LYS A 98 -8.10 -3.38 8.34
N LEU A 99 -6.99 -3.42 9.08
CA LEU A 99 -6.63 -2.39 10.06
C LEU A 99 -5.73 -1.31 9.49
N GLU A 100 -4.93 -1.64 8.47
CA GLU A 100 -3.99 -0.69 7.85
C GLU A 100 -4.75 0.43 7.14
N GLY A 101 -4.57 1.68 7.58
CA GLY A 101 -5.40 2.82 7.18
C GLY A 101 -5.41 3.06 5.68
N VAL A 102 -4.24 3.04 5.04
CA VAL A 102 -4.09 3.27 3.60
C VAL A 102 -4.74 2.14 2.80
N ILE A 103 -4.47 0.88 3.17
CA ILE A 103 -5.03 -0.28 2.46
C ILE A 103 -6.55 -0.30 2.59
N ARG A 104 -7.07 0.01 3.78
CA ARG A 104 -8.51 0.07 4.06
C ARG A 104 -9.19 1.18 3.26
N GLU A 105 -8.55 2.35 3.13
CA GLU A 105 -9.09 3.48 2.39
C GLU A 105 -9.25 3.18 0.89
N PHE A 106 -8.25 2.53 0.29
CA PHE A 106 -8.28 2.21 -1.15
C PHE A 106 -8.99 0.90 -1.48
N GLY A 107 -9.11 -0.03 -0.53
CA GLY A 107 -9.86 -1.29 -0.72
C GLY A 107 -9.31 -2.16 -1.85
N ASN A 108 -8.02 -2.06 -2.15
CA ASN A 108 -7.37 -2.65 -3.32
C ASN A 108 -6.54 -3.91 -3.00
N VAL A 109 -6.68 -4.45 -1.78
CA VAL A 109 -5.99 -5.66 -1.32
C VAL A 109 -7.02 -6.69 -0.85
N MET A 110 -6.91 -7.92 -1.34
CA MET A 110 -7.78 -9.04 -0.97
C MET A 110 -6.95 -10.22 -0.44
N VAL A 111 -7.41 -10.88 0.60
CA VAL A 111 -6.80 -12.12 1.12
C VAL A 111 -7.67 -13.30 0.73
N ILE A 112 -7.10 -14.27 0.01
CA ILE A 112 -7.77 -15.53 -0.32
C ILE A 112 -7.51 -16.50 0.83
N GLY A 113 -8.56 -16.82 1.57
CA GLY A 113 -8.57 -17.87 2.60
C GLY A 113 -9.20 -19.17 2.13
N LYS A 114 -9.62 -19.26 0.86
CA LYS A 114 -10.18 -20.51 0.33
C LYS A 114 -9.03 -21.41 -0.08
N VAL A 115 -8.91 -22.45 0.73
CA VAL A 115 -8.01 -23.59 0.64
C VAL A 115 -8.20 -24.30 -0.72
N ASP A 116 -7.51 -23.85 -1.77
CA ASP A 116 -7.43 -24.64 -3.01
C ASP A 116 -6.43 -25.77 -2.75
N LEU A 117 -6.95 -26.99 -2.59
CA LEU A 117 -6.18 -28.21 -2.72
C LEU A 117 -5.67 -28.25 -4.16
N VAL A 118 -4.52 -27.61 -4.41
CA VAL A 118 -3.73 -27.75 -5.63
C VAL A 118 -3.26 -29.20 -5.67
N THR A 119 -4.16 -30.08 -6.07
CA THR A 119 -3.78 -31.44 -6.45
C THR A 119 -3.13 -31.26 -7.81
N TYR A 120 -1.81 -31.43 -7.88
CA TYR A 120 -1.13 -31.60 -9.16
C TYR A 120 -1.72 -32.84 -9.84
N LYS A 121 -2.75 -32.61 -10.65
CA LYS A 121 -3.31 -33.55 -11.61
C LYS A 121 -3.40 -32.78 -12.91
N GLY A 122 -2.26 -32.65 -13.59
CA GLY A 122 -2.31 -32.45 -15.03
C GLY A 122 -3.03 -33.64 -15.67
N PRO A 123 -3.72 -33.45 -16.81
CA PRO A 123 -4.22 -34.59 -17.57
C PRO A 123 -3.03 -35.44 -18.00
N LEU A 124 -3.09 -36.74 -17.66
CA LEU A 124 -2.29 -37.77 -18.33
C LEU A 124 -2.72 -37.88 -19.80
#